data_AF-A0A931V2S7-F1
#
_entry.id   AF-A0A931V2S7-F1
#
_cell.length_a   1.000
_cell.length_b   1.000
_cell.length_c   1.000
_cell.angle_alpha   90.00
_cell.angle_beta   90.00
_cell.angle_gamma   90.00
#
_symmetry.space_group_name_H-M   'P 1'
#
loop_
_entity.id
_entity.type
_entity.pdbx_description
1 polymer ?
#
loop_
_entity_poly.entity_id
_entity_poly.type
_entity_poly.pdbx_seq_one_letter_code
_entity_poly.pdbx_strand_id
1 'polypeptide(L)'
;MPSAVCLGCGARIDDDAPCACESLGQNPYRDAAPRSVSLGGCPRCGPPLVQVDYGGTPLDECTACAGVFVDAWILDRLVDARDARISLAVSLPVRARHRESEVRYLKCPRCAAQMNRKIFGRSSGIVVDVCKSDGIWFDAGELVSVLEFIEGGGLERARERELAERAEEARRDKVRRDLERPSILARTNASVSSRSELASELVAAIVEWWGR
;
A
#
# COMPACT_ATOMS: atom_id res chain seq x y z
N MET A 1 13.47 25.29 -34.28
CA MET A 1 13.08 25.92 -33.01
C MET A 1 13.22 24.84 -31.96
N PRO A 2 14.09 24.99 -30.95
CA PRO A 2 14.29 23.94 -29.95
C PRO A 2 12.99 23.70 -29.17
N SER A 3 12.52 22.46 -29.12
CA SER A 3 11.21 22.05 -28.60
C SER A 3 11.24 21.67 -27.11
N ALA A 4 12.42 21.47 -26.53
CA ALA A 4 12.57 20.89 -25.20
C ALA A 4 13.54 21.69 -24.30
N VAL A 5 13.29 21.63 -22.98
CA VAL A 5 14.12 22.24 -21.94
C VAL A 5 14.58 21.15 -20.97
N CYS A 6 15.87 21.11 -20.68
CA CYS A 6 16.48 20.20 -19.71
C CYS A 6 15.94 20.47 -18.30
N LEU A 7 15.31 19.48 -17.66
CA LEU A 7 14.79 19.61 -16.29
C LEU A 7 15.90 19.65 -15.21
N GLY A 8 17.14 19.28 -15.55
CA GLY A 8 18.28 19.33 -14.63
C GLY A 8 18.96 20.69 -14.56
N CYS A 9 19.19 21.36 -15.70
CA CYS A 9 19.96 22.61 -15.77
C CYS A 9 19.21 23.79 -16.42
N GLY A 10 18.01 23.57 -16.97
CA GLY A 10 17.20 24.61 -17.61
C GLY A 10 17.65 25.03 -19.01
N ALA A 11 18.65 24.37 -19.61
CA ALA A 11 19.10 24.66 -20.97
C ALA A 11 18.09 24.18 -22.03
N ARG A 12 17.94 24.93 -23.13
CA ARG A 12 17.14 24.52 -24.30
C ARG A 12 17.94 23.53 -25.16
N ILE A 13 17.32 22.44 -25.58
CA ILE A 13 17.96 21.36 -26.34
C ILE A 13 17.18 21.12 -27.65
N ASP A 14 17.89 20.80 -28.72
CA ASP A 14 17.32 20.32 -29.99
C ASP A 14 17.06 18.80 -29.93
N ASP A 15 16.01 18.33 -30.60
CA ASP A 15 15.43 16.98 -30.39
C ASP A 15 16.39 15.79 -30.65
N ASP A 16 17.49 16.01 -31.37
CA ASP A 16 18.46 14.96 -31.76
C ASP A 16 19.83 15.05 -31.04
N ALA A 17 20.01 15.97 -30.08
CA ALA A 17 21.30 16.18 -29.41
C ALA A 17 21.25 15.90 -27.90
N PRO A 18 22.09 15.01 -27.34
CA PRO A 18 22.19 14.84 -25.90
C PRO A 18 22.80 16.08 -25.23
N CYS A 19 22.21 16.50 -24.10
CA CYS A 19 22.68 17.65 -23.32
C CYS A 19 24.07 17.38 -22.73
N ALA A 20 25.06 18.22 -23.06
CA ALA A 20 26.46 18.10 -22.65
C ALA A 20 26.75 18.51 -21.19
N CYS A 21 25.75 18.48 -20.29
CA CYS A 21 26.01 18.73 -18.87
C CYS A 21 26.63 17.47 -18.23
N GLU A 22 27.90 17.56 -17.84
CA GLU A 22 28.63 16.50 -17.12
C GLU A 22 28.05 16.16 -15.74
N SER A 23 26.94 16.81 -15.33
CA SER A 23 26.35 16.63 -14.02
C SER A 23 25.16 15.68 -13.95
N LEU A 24 24.46 15.31 -15.05
CA LEU A 24 23.37 14.31 -14.96
C LEU A 24 23.19 13.49 -16.25
N GLY A 25 24.23 12.74 -16.63
CA GLY A 25 24.06 11.47 -17.35
C GLY A 25 23.49 10.35 -16.47
N GLN A 26 22.83 10.71 -15.37
CA GLN A 26 22.42 9.84 -14.29
C GLN A 26 20.91 9.95 -14.13
N ASN A 27 20.19 8.92 -14.57
CA ASN A 27 18.83 8.74 -14.09
C ASN A 27 18.94 8.51 -12.58
N PRO A 28 18.41 9.39 -11.71
CA PRO A 28 18.59 9.28 -10.27
C PRO A 28 18.08 7.95 -9.71
N TYR A 29 17.26 7.21 -10.47
CA TYR A 29 16.80 5.86 -10.12
C TYR A 29 17.68 4.72 -10.65
N ARG A 30 18.47 4.93 -11.71
CA ARG A 30 19.44 3.91 -12.18
C ARG A 30 20.61 3.79 -11.22
N ASP A 31 21.06 4.91 -10.66
CA ASP A 31 22.20 4.93 -9.74
C ASP A 31 21.79 4.75 -8.26
N ALA A 32 20.49 4.89 -7.94
CA ALA A 32 19.94 4.62 -6.61
C ALA A 32 19.42 3.18 -6.43
N ALA A 33 19.39 2.36 -7.48
CA ALA A 33 19.06 0.95 -7.33
C ALA A 33 20.07 0.30 -6.37
N PRO A 34 19.63 -0.27 -5.23
CA PRO A 34 20.55 -0.88 -4.28
C PRO A 34 21.34 -2.00 -4.98
N ARG A 35 22.66 -2.01 -4.77
CA ARG A 35 23.60 -2.94 -5.40
C ARG A 35 23.08 -4.38 -5.33
N SER A 36 23.05 -5.02 -6.50
CA SER A 36 22.55 -6.35 -6.84
C SER A 36 22.66 -7.41 -5.74
N VAL A 37 21.60 -7.57 -4.96
CA VAL A 37 21.30 -8.87 -4.35
C VAL A 37 20.62 -9.70 -5.45
N SER A 38 21.27 -10.78 -5.87
CA SER A 38 20.71 -11.73 -6.84
C SER A 38 19.37 -12.25 -6.34
N LEU A 39 18.31 -12.09 -7.14
CA LEU A 39 17.03 -12.71 -6.84
C LEU A 39 17.14 -14.23 -6.99
N GLY A 40 16.41 -14.94 -6.13
CA GLY A 40 16.10 -16.35 -6.30
C GLY A 40 15.14 -16.60 -7.47
N GLY A 41 14.71 -17.86 -7.59
CA GLY A 41 13.74 -18.26 -8.60
C GLY A 41 12.34 -17.68 -8.37
N CYS A 42 11.51 -17.77 -9.40
CA CYS A 42 10.11 -17.43 -9.36
C CYS A 42 9.41 -18.21 -8.24
N PRO A 43 8.74 -17.54 -7.30
CA PRO A 43 8.12 -18.20 -6.15
C PRO A 43 6.92 -19.09 -6.52
N ARG A 44 6.36 -18.93 -7.74
CA ARG A 44 5.25 -19.75 -8.25
C ARG A 44 5.71 -21.02 -8.95
N CYS A 45 6.74 -20.95 -9.79
CA CYS A 45 7.13 -22.07 -10.65
C CYS A 45 8.62 -22.46 -10.59
N GLY A 46 9.50 -21.63 -10.03
CA GLY A 46 10.91 -21.96 -9.81
C GLY A 46 11.96 -21.39 -10.79
N PRO A 47 11.69 -21.15 -12.09
CA PRO A 47 12.66 -20.56 -13.01
C PRO A 47 13.24 -19.22 -12.54
N PRO A 48 14.47 -18.87 -12.93
CA PRO A 48 15.05 -17.57 -12.59
C PRO A 48 14.20 -16.42 -13.14
N LEU A 49 14.16 -15.33 -12.38
CA LEU A 49 13.55 -14.08 -12.82
C LEU A 49 14.51 -13.34 -13.75
N VAL A 50 13.95 -12.66 -14.74
CA VAL A 50 14.69 -11.87 -15.72
C VAL A 50 14.27 -10.42 -15.59
N GLN A 51 15.24 -9.52 -15.48
CA GLN A 51 14.96 -8.09 -15.44
C GLN A 51 14.58 -7.58 -16.84
N VAL A 52 13.41 -6.99 -16.97
CA VAL A 52 12.86 -6.39 -18.19
C VAL A 52 12.53 -4.93 -17.92
N ASP A 53 12.93 -4.03 -18.82
CA ASP A 53 12.60 -2.61 -18.71
C ASP A 53 11.29 -2.30 -19.45
N TYR A 54 10.32 -1.75 -18.72
CA TYR A 54 9.05 -1.28 -19.25
C TYR A 54 8.91 0.22 -19.02
N GLY A 55 9.06 1.02 -20.08
CA GLY A 55 8.92 2.48 -19.98
C GLY A 55 9.93 3.12 -19.03
N GLY A 56 11.17 2.62 -18.97
CA GLY A 56 12.20 3.10 -18.05
C GLY A 56 12.02 2.62 -16.61
N THR A 57 11.20 1.59 -16.40
CA THR A 57 10.98 0.93 -15.11
C THR A 57 11.49 -0.50 -15.20
N PRO A 58 12.63 -0.84 -14.58
CA PRO A 58 13.15 -2.20 -14.57
C PRO A 58 12.30 -3.07 -13.64
N LEU A 59 11.79 -4.20 -14.12
CA LEU A 59 10.98 -5.14 -13.34
C LEU A 59 11.53 -6.56 -13.48
N ASP A 60 11.41 -7.37 -12.44
CA ASP A 60 11.85 -8.77 -12.47
C ASP A 60 10.68 -9.68 -12.85
N GLU A 61 10.74 -10.25 -14.05
CA GLU A 61 9.66 -11.04 -14.64
C GLU A 61 10.03 -12.53 -14.75
N CYS A 62 9.07 -13.41 -14.45
CA CYS A 62 9.16 -14.82 -14.77
C CYS A 62 8.70 -15.10 -16.20
N THR A 63 9.59 -15.65 -17.02
CA THR A 63 9.29 -16.01 -18.42
C THR A 63 8.33 -17.18 -18.59
N ALA A 64 8.09 -17.98 -17.54
CA ALA A 64 7.22 -19.15 -17.58
C ALA A 64 5.77 -18.84 -17.17
N CYS A 65 5.58 -18.14 -16.05
CA CYS A 65 4.24 -17.84 -15.53
C CYS A 65 3.84 -16.37 -15.67
N ALA A 66 4.71 -15.51 -16.24
CA ALA A 66 4.49 -14.08 -16.43
C ALA A 66 4.20 -13.28 -15.14
N GLY A 67 4.57 -13.83 -13.98
CA GLY A 67 4.54 -13.14 -12.70
C GLY A 67 5.69 -12.15 -12.58
N VAL A 68 5.47 -11.06 -11.85
CA VAL A 68 6.36 -9.91 -11.77
C VAL A 68 6.66 -9.59 -10.31
N PHE A 69 7.93 -9.42 -9.99
CA PHE A 69 8.39 -8.86 -8.74
C PHE A 69 8.74 -7.38 -8.95
N VAL A 70 8.17 -6.52 -8.11
CA VAL A 70 8.44 -5.08 -8.11
C VAL A 70 9.10 -4.73 -6.78
N ASP A 71 10.34 -4.25 -6.82
CA ASP A 71 11.06 -3.86 -5.62
C ASP A 71 10.42 -2.65 -4.92
N ALA A 72 10.66 -2.56 -3.61
CA ALA A 72 10.21 -1.45 -2.77
C ALA A 72 10.61 -0.08 -3.32
N TRP A 73 11.86 0.06 -3.77
CA TRP A 73 12.35 1.34 -4.33
C TRP A 73 11.66 1.72 -5.65
N ILE A 74 11.24 0.74 -6.46
CA ILE A 74 10.45 0.98 -7.67
C ILE A 74 9.03 1.39 -7.27
N LEU A 75 8.44 0.72 -6.27
CA LEU A 75 7.11 1.07 -5.77
C LEU A 75 7.08 2.51 -5.27
N ASP A 76 8.08 2.95 -4.51
CA ASP A 76 8.20 4.34 -4.04
C ASP A 76 8.20 5.32 -5.23
N ARG A 77 8.99 5.03 -6.27
CA ARG A 77 8.99 5.82 -7.52
C ARG A 77 7.62 5.88 -8.17
N LEU A 78 6.92 4.75 -8.25
CA LEU A 78 5.60 4.68 -8.88
C LEU A 78 4.54 5.42 -8.07
N VAL A 79 4.66 5.46 -6.74
CA VAL A 79 3.78 6.27 -5.88
C VAL A 79 3.95 7.76 -6.21
N ASP A 80 5.20 8.22 -6.26
CA ASP A 80 5.52 9.65 -6.38
C ASP A 80 5.36 10.19 -7.82
N ALA A 81 5.65 9.38 -8.84
CA ALA A 81 5.69 9.82 -10.23
C ALA A 81 4.52 9.25 -11.05
N ARG A 82 3.50 10.09 -11.30
CA ARG A 82 2.37 9.72 -12.17
C ARG A 82 2.80 9.36 -13.59
N ASP A 83 3.74 10.12 -14.17
CA ASP A 83 4.22 9.85 -15.53
C ASP A 83 4.94 8.49 -15.62
N ALA A 84 5.63 8.08 -14.56
CA ALA A 84 6.23 6.75 -14.48
C ALA A 84 5.17 5.65 -14.47
N ARG A 85 4.07 5.83 -13.73
CA ARG A 85 2.92 4.91 -13.76
C ARG A 85 2.30 4.80 -15.14
N ILE A 86 2.08 5.92 -15.82
CA ILE A 86 1.49 5.96 -17.16
C ILE A 86 2.43 5.27 -18.16
N SER A 87 3.72 5.62 -18.15
CA SER A 87 4.71 5.01 -19.03
C SER A 87 4.82 3.49 -18.84
N LEU A 88 4.83 3.04 -17.58
CA LEU A 88 4.79 1.62 -17.25
C LEU A 88 3.51 0.95 -17.76
N ALA A 89 2.34 1.54 -17.49
CA ALA A 89 1.05 0.96 -17.88
C ALA A 89 0.91 0.77 -19.40
N VAL A 90 1.41 1.73 -20.20
CA VAL A 90 1.37 1.66 -21.66
C VAL A 90 2.39 0.64 -22.21
N SER A 91 3.50 0.44 -21.52
CA SER A 91 4.59 -0.44 -21.97
C SER A 91 4.37 -1.90 -21.58
N LEU A 92 3.58 -2.18 -20.55
CA LEU A 92 3.32 -3.53 -20.08
C LEU A 92 2.47 -4.33 -21.08
N PRO A 93 2.80 -5.61 -21.33
CA PRO A 93 1.97 -6.46 -22.18
C PRO A 93 0.64 -6.76 -21.51
N VAL A 94 -0.44 -6.71 -22.29
CA VAL A 94 -1.77 -7.13 -21.83
C VAL A 94 -1.77 -8.65 -21.65
N ARG A 95 -1.99 -9.10 -20.43
CA ARG A 95 -2.05 -10.52 -20.05
C ARG A 95 -3.36 -10.80 -19.33
N ALA A 96 -3.97 -11.94 -19.64
CA ALA A 96 -5.13 -12.39 -18.88
C ALA A 96 -4.73 -12.64 -17.42
N ARG A 97 -5.57 -12.19 -16.48
CA ARG A 97 -5.35 -12.46 -15.06
C ARG A 97 -5.47 -13.95 -14.80
N HIS A 98 -4.42 -14.52 -14.21
CA HIS A 98 -4.50 -15.88 -13.69
C HIS A 98 -5.17 -15.86 -12.31
N ARG A 99 -6.39 -16.38 -12.19
CA ARG A 99 -7.02 -16.59 -10.88
C ARG A 99 -6.53 -17.92 -10.32
N GLU A 100 -5.73 -17.86 -9.28
CA GLU A 100 -5.31 -19.04 -8.54
C GLU A 100 -6.54 -19.73 -7.91
N SER A 101 -6.69 -21.03 -8.14
CA SER A 101 -7.78 -21.85 -7.60
C SER A 101 -7.52 -22.33 -6.17
N GLU A 102 -6.27 -22.34 -5.73
CA GLU A 102 -5.82 -22.82 -4.42
C GLU A 102 -4.93 -21.77 -3.75
N VAL A 103 -5.13 -21.51 -2.45
CA VAL A 103 -4.35 -20.48 -1.74
C VAL A 103 -2.96 -21.03 -1.40
N ARG A 104 -1.92 -20.46 -2.02
CA ARG A 104 -0.52 -20.79 -1.70
C ARG A 104 0.25 -19.56 -1.23
N TYR A 105 0.92 -19.68 -0.09
CA TYR A 105 1.79 -18.63 0.46
C TYR A 105 3.15 -18.65 -0.24
N LEU A 106 3.59 -17.49 -0.72
CA LEU A 106 4.84 -17.33 -1.44
C LEU A 106 6.01 -16.95 -0.51
N LYS A 107 7.22 -17.30 -0.92
CA LYS A 107 8.47 -16.78 -0.34
C LYS A 107 8.99 -15.65 -1.21
N CYS A 108 9.55 -14.62 -0.59
CA CYS A 108 10.13 -13.50 -1.31
C CYS A 108 11.32 -13.97 -2.14
N PRO A 109 11.39 -13.65 -3.44
CA PRO A 109 12.54 -14.03 -4.27
C PRO A 109 13.84 -13.33 -3.82
N ARG A 110 13.75 -12.21 -3.09
CA ARG A 110 14.93 -11.48 -2.59
C ARG A 110 15.46 -12.02 -1.26
N CYS A 111 14.61 -12.12 -0.23
CA CYS A 111 15.04 -12.47 1.13
C CYS A 111 14.55 -13.83 1.64
N ALA A 112 13.79 -14.58 0.82
CA ALA A 112 13.15 -15.84 1.18
C ALA A 112 12.16 -15.79 2.37
N ALA A 113 11.85 -14.61 2.91
CA ALA A 113 10.82 -14.46 3.94
C ALA A 113 9.43 -14.78 3.38
N GLN A 114 8.50 -15.21 4.24
CA GLN A 114 7.12 -15.43 3.83
C GLN A 114 6.44 -14.11 3.48
N MET A 115 5.75 -14.08 2.34
CA MET A 115 5.01 -12.91 1.87
C MET A 115 3.58 -12.92 2.40
N ASN A 116 3.05 -11.72 2.66
CA ASN A 116 1.70 -11.53 3.15
C ASN A 116 0.75 -11.30 1.98
N ARG A 117 -0.17 -12.24 1.78
CA ARG A 117 -1.24 -12.13 0.81
C ARG A 117 -2.23 -11.04 1.23
N LYS A 118 -2.44 -10.02 0.39
CA LYS A 118 -3.30 -8.87 0.67
C LYS A 118 -4.18 -8.52 -0.52
N ILE A 119 -5.41 -8.10 -0.27
CA ILE A 119 -6.26 -7.51 -1.31
C ILE A 119 -5.81 -6.06 -1.52
N PHE A 120 -5.36 -5.74 -2.74
CA PHE A 120 -4.99 -4.38 -3.10
C PHE A 120 -6.22 -3.45 -3.04
N GLY A 121 -6.12 -2.30 -2.41
CA GLY A 121 -7.22 -1.31 -2.37
C GLY A 121 -8.55 -1.83 -1.83
N ARG A 122 -8.55 -2.89 -0.99
CA ARG A 122 -9.68 -3.62 -0.31
C ARG A 122 -10.86 -4.08 -1.18
N SER A 123 -11.30 -3.26 -2.12
CA SER A 123 -12.43 -3.46 -3.04
C SER A 123 -12.00 -3.78 -4.49
N SER A 124 -10.70 -3.84 -4.79
CA SER A 124 -10.25 -4.10 -6.18
C SER A 124 -10.41 -5.55 -6.63
N GLY A 125 -10.48 -6.50 -5.68
CA GLY A 125 -10.43 -7.94 -5.98
C GLY A 125 -9.09 -8.40 -6.60
N ILE A 126 -8.05 -7.57 -6.51
CA ILE A 126 -6.68 -7.92 -6.92
C ILE A 126 -5.94 -8.36 -5.66
N VAL A 127 -5.27 -9.51 -5.72
CA VAL A 127 -4.58 -10.08 -4.57
C VAL A 127 -3.09 -10.04 -4.85
N VAL A 128 -2.33 -9.38 -3.99
CA VAL A 128 -0.89 -9.24 -4.13
C VAL A 128 -0.19 -9.90 -2.95
N ASP A 129 1.00 -10.43 -3.19
CA ASP A 129 1.85 -10.99 -2.15
C ASP A 129 2.90 -9.93 -1.75
N VAL A 130 2.92 -9.52 -0.48
CA VAL A 130 3.73 -8.39 -0.02
C VAL A 130 4.85 -8.88 0.89
N CYS A 131 6.10 -8.63 0.49
CA CYS A 131 7.24 -8.74 1.40
C CYS A 131 7.32 -7.49 2.28
N LYS A 132 7.74 -7.65 3.54
CA LYS A 132 7.84 -6.54 4.49
C LYS A 132 8.99 -5.58 4.13
N SER A 133 10.05 -6.08 3.51
CA SER A 133 11.30 -5.37 3.26
C SER A 133 11.53 -5.05 1.79
N ASP A 134 11.30 -6.03 0.91
CA ASP A 134 11.95 -6.02 -0.40
C ASP A 134 11.07 -5.56 -1.55
N GLY A 135 9.76 -5.82 -1.49
CA GLY A 135 8.88 -5.55 -2.62
C GLY A 135 7.59 -6.35 -2.62
N ILE A 136 6.91 -6.34 -3.77
CA ILE A 136 5.60 -6.96 -3.97
C ILE A 136 5.67 -7.89 -5.18
N TRP A 137 5.06 -9.06 -5.04
CA TRP A 137 4.84 -10.00 -6.13
C TRP A 137 3.43 -9.83 -6.70
N PHE A 138 3.35 -9.82 -8.02
CA PHE A 138 2.12 -9.76 -8.81
C PHE A 138 2.07 -10.98 -9.71
N ASP A 139 0.97 -11.72 -9.69
CA ASP A 139 0.77 -12.78 -10.67
C ASP A 139 0.46 -12.19 -12.06
N ALA A 140 0.39 -13.06 -13.08
CA ALA A 140 0.18 -12.65 -14.45
C ALA A 140 -1.02 -11.69 -14.60
N GLY A 141 -0.78 -10.52 -15.19
CA GLY A 141 -1.80 -9.50 -15.45
C GLY A 141 -2.22 -8.66 -14.25
N GLU A 142 -1.78 -8.97 -13.02
CA GLU A 142 -2.25 -8.25 -11.83
C GLU A 142 -1.64 -6.85 -11.70
N LEU A 143 -0.38 -6.67 -12.08
CA LEU A 143 0.27 -5.35 -12.04
C LEU A 143 -0.47 -4.35 -12.94
N VAL A 144 -0.84 -4.76 -14.16
CA VAL A 144 -1.63 -3.93 -15.08
C VAL A 144 -2.97 -3.57 -14.45
N SER A 145 -3.68 -4.53 -13.87
CA SER A 145 -4.96 -4.26 -13.20
C SER A 145 -4.83 -3.33 -12.00
N VAL A 146 -3.71 -3.37 -11.26
CA VAL A 146 -3.44 -2.42 -10.18
C VAL A 146 -3.27 -1.00 -10.74
N LEU A 147 -2.50 -0.82 -11.80
CA LEU A 147 -2.29 0.47 -12.44
C LEU A 147 -3.60 1.05 -12.99
N GLU A 148 -4.40 0.23 -13.68
CA GLU A 148 -5.73 0.60 -14.18
C GLU A 148 -6.67 0.98 -13.03
N PHE A 149 -6.66 0.23 -11.93
CA PHE A 149 -7.48 0.53 -10.76
C PHE A 149 -7.11 1.87 -10.11
N ILE A 150 -5.81 2.19 -10.05
CA ILE A 150 -5.31 3.47 -9.52
C ILE A 150 -5.75 4.62 -10.43
N GLU A 151 -5.44 4.56 -11.73
CA GLU A 151 -5.78 5.64 -12.68
C GLU A 151 -7.30 5.81 -12.84
N GLY A 152 -8.06 4.73 -12.70
CA GLY A 152 -9.52 4.78 -12.66
C GLY A 152 -10.10 5.39 -11.39
N GLY A 153 -9.30 5.87 -10.42
CA GLY A 153 -9.77 6.45 -9.16
C GLY A 153 -10.31 5.43 -8.16
N GLY A 154 -9.95 4.14 -8.31
CA GLY A 154 -10.46 3.05 -7.50
C GLY A 154 -10.10 3.17 -6.01
N LEU A 155 -8.93 3.73 -5.69
CA LEU A 155 -8.49 3.95 -4.32
C LEU A 155 -9.35 4.97 -3.58
N GLU A 156 -9.75 6.06 -4.24
CA GLU A 156 -10.61 7.07 -3.62
C GLU A 156 -11.99 6.49 -3.31
N ARG A 157 -12.60 5.84 -4.31
CA ARG A 157 -13.88 5.14 -4.12
C ARG A 157 -13.81 4.06 -3.03
N ALA A 158 -12.67 3.38 -2.88
CA ALA A 158 -12.48 2.39 -1.83
C ALA A 158 -12.44 3.04 -0.44
N ARG A 159 -11.75 4.18 -0.29
CA ARG A 159 -11.71 4.96 0.96
C ARG A 159 -13.09 5.50 1.35
N GLU A 160 -13.81 6.08 0.39
CA GLU A 160 -15.17 6.60 0.61
C GLU A 160 -16.12 5.51 1.11
N ARG A 161 -16.08 4.32 0.48
CA ARG A 161 -16.87 3.17 0.92
C ARG A 161 -16.51 2.74 2.33
N GLU A 162 -15.22 2.66 2.66
CA GLU A 162 -14.77 2.27 4.00
C GLU A 162 -15.22 3.27 5.08
N LEU A 163 -15.16 4.57 4.79
CA LEU A 163 -15.67 5.60 5.69
C LEU A 163 -17.18 5.48 5.89
N ALA A 164 -17.94 5.23 4.82
CA ALA A 164 -19.38 5.04 4.89
C ALA A 164 -19.77 3.78 5.69
N GLU A 165 -19.07 2.66 5.48
CA GLU A 165 -19.28 1.41 6.22
C GLU A 165 -19.00 1.58 7.71
N ARG A 166 -17.88 2.20 8.07
CA ARG A 166 -17.54 2.49 9.48
C ARG A 166 -18.53 3.44 10.13
N ALA A 167 -19.03 4.45 9.41
CA ALA A 167 -20.04 5.37 9.91
C ALA A 167 -21.37 4.65 10.17
N GLU A 168 -21.77 3.74 9.28
CA GLU A 168 -22.97 2.92 9.45
C GLU A 168 -22.84 1.95 10.63
N GLU A 169 -21.70 1.30 10.78
CA GLU A 169 -21.42 0.42 11.93
C GLU A 169 -21.47 1.21 13.25
N ALA A 170 -20.80 2.36 13.31
CA ALA A 170 -20.85 3.23 14.48
C ALA A 170 -22.28 3.71 14.81
N ARG A 171 -23.11 3.98 13.80
CA ARG A 171 -24.52 4.33 13.96
C ARG A 171 -25.32 3.17 14.56
N ARG A 172 -25.15 1.96 14.04
CA ARG A 172 -25.78 0.74 14.55
C ARG A 172 -25.39 0.47 16.00
N ASP A 173 -24.11 0.62 16.31
CA ASP A 173 -23.56 0.43 17.66
C ASP A 173 -24.08 1.47 18.65
N LYS A 174 -24.27 2.71 18.22
CA LYS A 174 -24.90 3.74 19.05
C LYS A 174 -26.36 3.40 19.35
N VAL A 175 -27.15 3.02 18.33
CA VAL A 175 -28.55 2.60 18.52
C VAL A 175 -28.65 1.43 19.48
N ARG A 176 -27.80 0.40 19.31
CA ARG A 176 -27.74 -0.75 20.22
C ARG A 176 -27.47 -0.31 21.67
N ARG A 177 -26.44 0.51 21.90
CA ARG A 177 -26.11 1.02 23.23
C ARG A 177 -27.21 1.87 23.86
N ASP A 178 -27.90 2.68 23.06
CA ASP A 178 -29.01 3.52 23.55
C ASP A 178 -30.22 2.67 23.97
N LEU A 179 -30.50 1.56 23.26
CA LEU A 179 -31.53 0.59 23.63
C LEU A 179 -31.16 -0.24 24.88
N GLU A 180 -29.88 -0.59 25.01
CA GLU A 180 -29.35 -1.33 26.17
C GLU A 180 -29.16 -0.45 27.42
N ARG A 181 -29.34 0.87 27.30
CA ARG A 181 -29.12 1.81 28.40
C ARG A 181 -30.21 1.62 29.47
N PRO A 182 -29.85 1.25 30.71
CA PRO A 182 -30.84 1.09 31.77
C PRO A 182 -31.61 2.40 32.00
N SER A 183 -32.93 2.32 32.14
CA SER A 183 -33.73 3.51 32.42
C SER A 183 -33.34 4.09 33.78
N ILE A 184 -33.18 5.42 33.86
CA ILE A 184 -32.87 6.13 35.11
C ILE A 184 -33.98 5.88 36.16
N LEU A 185 -35.20 5.54 35.71
CA LEU A 185 -36.35 5.19 36.54
C LEU A 185 -36.28 3.79 37.17
N ALA A 186 -35.34 2.93 36.78
CA ALA A 186 -35.10 1.64 37.44
C ALA A 186 -34.15 1.75 38.66
N ARG A 187 -33.57 2.93 38.94
CA ARG A 187 -32.70 3.18 40.12
C ARG A 187 -33.44 3.68 41.36
N THR A 188 -34.76 3.87 41.30
CA THR A 188 -35.57 4.21 42.48
C THR A 188 -36.33 2.99 42.97
N ASN A 189 -35.60 2.05 43.56
CA ASN A 189 -36.08 1.11 44.60
C ASN A 189 -34.87 0.42 45.25
N ALA A 190 -33.96 1.23 45.79
CA ALA A 190 -33.16 0.83 46.94
C ALA A 190 -33.51 1.82 48.05
N SER A 191 -34.35 1.34 48.94
CA SER A 191 -34.89 2.05 50.09
C SER A 191 -33.81 2.71 50.94
N VAL A 192 -34.15 3.93 51.38
CA VAL A 192 -33.61 4.63 52.54
C VAL A 192 -33.28 3.67 53.68
N SER A 193 -32.01 3.64 54.11
CA SER A 193 -31.67 3.43 55.52
C SER A 193 -30.36 4.12 55.87
N SER A 194 -30.51 5.08 56.78
CA SER A 194 -29.52 5.62 57.71
C SER A 194 -28.46 6.60 57.20
N ARG A 195 -28.43 7.73 57.92
CA ARG A 195 -27.55 8.90 57.82
C ARG A 195 -26.12 8.59 58.29
N SER A 196 -25.22 9.52 57.91
CA SER A 196 -23.84 9.80 58.35
C SER A 196 -22.79 8.78 57.88
N GLU A 197 -21.72 9.11 57.16
CA GLU A 197 -20.88 10.31 57.15
C GLU A 197 -20.23 10.47 55.75
N LEU A 198 -20.44 11.62 55.10
CA LEU A 198 -19.63 12.05 53.95
C LEU A 198 -18.90 13.31 54.38
N ALA A 199 -17.57 13.28 54.45
CA ALA A 199 -16.72 14.45 54.19
C ALA A 199 -15.20 14.16 54.21
N SER A 200 -14.72 13.07 54.81
CA SER A 200 -13.27 12.98 55.16
C SER A 200 -12.40 12.23 54.14
N GLU A 201 -12.94 11.22 53.45
CA GLU A 201 -12.10 10.33 52.62
C GLU A 201 -11.95 10.79 51.16
N LEU A 202 -12.83 11.70 50.69
CA LEU A 202 -12.80 12.20 49.32
C LEU A 202 -11.67 13.21 49.06
N VAL A 203 -11.18 13.90 50.10
CA VAL A 203 -10.06 14.85 49.99
C VAL A 203 -8.71 14.14 50.03
N ALA A 204 -8.61 13.02 50.76
CA ALA A 204 -7.38 12.23 50.87
C ALA A 204 -7.02 11.49 49.56
N ALA A 205 -8.01 10.96 48.85
CA ALA A 205 -7.77 10.22 47.60
C ALA A 205 -7.39 11.11 46.40
N ILE A 206 -7.76 12.40 46.42
CA ILE A 206 -7.42 13.36 45.35
C ILE A 206 -5.94 13.79 45.44
N VAL A 207 -5.33 13.74 46.63
CA VAL A 207 -3.93 14.14 46.84
C VAL A 207 -2.92 13.05 46.43
N GLU A 208 -3.27 11.76 46.54
CA GLU A 208 -2.36 10.66 46.19
C GLU A 208 -2.20 10.40 44.68
N TRP A 209 -3.06 10.98 43.82
CA TRP A 209 -3.05 10.73 42.37
C TRP A 209 -2.33 11.81 41.52
N TRP A 210 -1.67 12.79 42.14
CA TRP A 210 -0.99 13.89 41.44
C TRP A 210 0.45 14.11 41.90
N GLY A 211 1.20 13.04 42.16
CA GLY A 211 2.57 13.18 42.69
C GLY A 211 3.44 11.93 42.82
N ARG A 212 3.28 10.89 41.97
CA ARG A 212 4.28 9.84 41.80
C ARG A 212 4.41 9.42 40.34
#